data_AF-A0AAP0JIP4-F1
#
_entry.id   AF-A0AAP0JIP4-F1
#
_cell.length_a   1.000
_cell.length_b   1.000
_cell.length_c   1.000
_cell.angle_alpha   90.00
_cell.angle_beta   90.00
_cell.angle_gamma   90.00
#
_symmetry.space_group_name_H-M   'P 1'
#
loop_
_entity.id
_entity.type
_entity.pdbx_description
1 polymer ?
#
loop_
_entity_poly.entity_id
_entity_poly.type
_entity_poly.pdbx_seq_one_letter_code
_entity_poly.pdbx_strand_id
1 'polypeptide(L)'
;MELCEKSLVNVIERRGAGYFEDKQVLTIFRDVCNAVFAMHLPVPPVAHRDLKAENLLLGADGFWKLCDFGSISTNHKRFERPEEMGIEEDNIRKYTTPAYRAREMWDLFYREVISEKVDIWALGCLLYRIYYFKYAFDGELKLQILNGNYRIPALPKYSTAILDLIKDMLQASLDDIPDITQARALLDWPFISMNIGMVSC
;
A
#
# COMPACT_ATOMS: atom_id res chain seq x y z
N MET A 1 -23.98 -0.81 -0.50
CA MET A 1 -22.80 0.02 -0.82
C MET A 1 -23.27 1.21 -1.64
N GLU A 2 -22.67 2.38 -1.43
CA GLU A 2 -22.89 3.53 -2.30
C GLU A 2 -22.37 3.23 -3.72
N LEU A 3 -22.92 3.91 -4.73
CA LEU A 3 -22.46 3.77 -6.10
C LEU A 3 -21.29 4.71 -6.34
N CYS A 4 -20.12 4.14 -6.66
CA CYS A 4 -18.94 4.88 -7.12
C CYS A 4 -18.68 4.57 -8.59
N GLU A 5 -18.56 5.59 -9.43
CA GLU A 5 -18.54 5.40 -10.89
C GLU A 5 -17.20 4.89 -11.44
N LYS A 6 -16.09 5.12 -10.73
CA LYS A 6 -14.74 4.88 -11.24
C LYS A 6 -13.86 4.26 -10.16
N SER A 7 -13.17 3.18 -10.51
CA SER A 7 -12.02 2.70 -9.74
C SER A 7 -10.77 3.51 -10.09
N LEU A 8 -9.76 3.48 -9.21
CA LEU A 8 -8.48 4.15 -9.48
C LEU A 8 -7.79 3.54 -10.71
N VAL A 9 -7.90 2.23 -10.93
CA VAL A 9 -7.40 1.59 -12.16
C VAL A 9 -8.04 2.20 -13.40
N ASN A 10 -9.36 2.35 -13.41
CA ASN A 10 -10.06 3.00 -14.54
C ASN A 10 -9.56 4.43 -14.77
N VAL A 11 -9.23 5.18 -13.71
CA VAL A 11 -8.71 6.55 -13.82
C VAL A 11 -7.27 6.56 -14.35
N ILE A 12 -6.42 5.65 -13.90
CA ILE A 12 -5.03 5.50 -14.36
C ILE A 12 -5.00 5.12 -15.85
N GLU A 13 -5.77 4.12 -16.26
CA GLU A 13 -5.77 3.61 -17.64
C GLU A 13 -6.32 4.61 -18.66
N ARG A 14 -7.32 5.41 -18.26
CA ARG A 14 -7.93 6.43 -19.14
C ARG A 14 -7.10 7.71 -19.26
N ARG A 15 -6.03 7.86 -18.47
CA ARG A 15 -5.18 9.07 -18.44
C ARG A 15 -4.23 9.18 -19.63
N GLY A 16 -4.03 8.11 -20.40
CA GLY A 16 -3.07 8.08 -21.50
C GLY A 16 -1.63 8.25 -21.01
N ALA A 17 -0.86 9.13 -21.67
CA ALA A 17 0.56 9.33 -21.34
C ALA A 17 0.84 10.27 -20.15
N GLY A 18 -0.19 10.88 -19.55
CA GLY A 18 -0.05 11.89 -18.49
C GLY A 18 -0.16 11.34 -17.06
N TYR A 19 0.89 11.52 -16.26
CA TYR A 19 0.92 11.14 -14.84
C TYR A 19 0.20 12.14 -13.92
N PHE A 20 -0.16 11.72 -12.70
CA PHE A 20 -0.80 12.61 -11.72
C PHE A 20 0.13 13.75 -11.28
N GLU A 21 -0.42 14.88 -10.89
CA GLU A 21 0.37 15.88 -10.16
C GLU A 21 0.56 15.40 -8.71
N ASP A 22 1.64 15.82 -8.04
CA ASP A 22 1.94 15.46 -6.64
C ASP A 22 0.73 15.71 -5.72
N LYS A 23 0.00 16.81 -5.93
CA LYS A 23 -1.21 17.13 -5.15
C LYS A 23 -2.30 16.07 -5.32
N GLN A 24 -2.49 15.56 -6.53
CA GLN A 24 -3.48 14.52 -6.81
C GLN A 24 -3.05 13.19 -6.19
N VAL A 25 -1.77 12.84 -6.32
CA VAL A 25 -1.18 11.63 -5.70
C VAL A 25 -1.42 11.64 -4.19
N LEU A 26 -1.03 12.73 -3.52
CA LEU A 26 -1.17 12.87 -2.08
C LEU A 26 -2.63 12.91 -1.64
N THR A 27 -3.53 13.50 -2.43
CA THR A 27 -4.97 13.51 -2.12
C THR A 27 -5.54 12.10 -2.15
N ILE A 28 -5.26 11.34 -3.22
CA ILE A 28 -5.66 9.92 -3.32
C ILE A 28 -5.11 9.15 -2.12
N PHE A 29 -3.79 9.25 -1.91
CA PHE A 29 -3.11 8.43 -0.92
C PHE A 29 -3.53 8.76 0.53
N ARG A 30 -3.75 10.04 0.85
CA ARG A 30 -4.28 10.47 2.16
C ARG A 30 -5.62 9.83 2.47
N ASP A 31 -6.55 9.84 1.51
CA ASP A 31 -7.88 9.28 1.72
C ASP A 31 -7.80 7.77 2.01
N VAL A 32 -6.91 7.04 1.33
CA VAL A 32 -6.65 5.62 1.58
C VAL A 32 -5.99 5.41 2.95
N CYS A 33 -4.98 6.20 3.32
CA CYS A 33 -4.35 6.11 4.64
C CYS A 33 -5.35 6.36 5.77
N ASN A 34 -6.32 7.27 5.59
CA ASN A 34 -7.38 7.47 6.57
C ASN A 34 -8.30 6.23 6.70
N ALA A 35 -8.62 5.55 5.60
CA ALA A 35 -9.39 4.32 5.63
C ALA A 35 -8.63 3.19 6.35
N VAL A 36 -7.35 2.99 6.02
CA VAL A 36 -6.48 2.00 6.67
C VAL A 36 -6.29 2.31 8.15
N PHE A 37 -6.08 3.59 8.49
CA PHE A 37 -6.01 4.04 9.89
C PHE A 37 -7.26 3.61 10.66
N ALA A 38 -8.46 3.85 10.11
CA ALA A 38 -9.70 3.44 10.76
C ALA A 38 -9.82 1.91 10.94
N MET A 39 -9.26 1.11 10.03
CA MET A 39 -9.22 -0.36 10.17
C MET A 39 -8.22 -0.85 11.22
N HIS A 40 -7.13 -0.11 11.43
CA HIS A 40 -6.08 -0.48 12.38
C HIS A 40 -6.35 0.02 13.81
N LEU A 41 -7.35 0.88 14.02
CA LEU A 41 -7.73 1.39 15.35
C LEU A 41 -8.33 0.35 16.33
N PRO A 42 -9.17 -0.61 15.91
CA PRO A 42 -9.78 -1.58 16.83
C PRO A 42 -8.76 -2.48 17.53
N VAL A 43 -9.19 -3.16 18.59
CA VAL A 43 -8.38 -4.17 19.31
C VAL A 43 -9.11 -5.51 19.28
N PRO A 44 -8.59 -6.54 18.59
CA PRO A 44 -7.38 -6.51 17.75
C PRO A 44 -7.56 -5.64 16.47
N PRO A 45 -6.46 -5.10 15.90
CA PRO A 45 -6.53 -4.36 14.64
C PRO A 45 -7.00 -5.27 13.49
N VAL A 46 -7.61 -4.66 12.46
CA VAL A 46 -8.09 -5.39 11.27
C VAL A 46 -7.14 -5.12 10.11
N ALA A 47 -6.45 -6.16 9.63
CA ALA A 47 -5.67 -6.10 8.41
C ALA A 47 -6.59 -6.25 7.19
N HIS A 48 -6.43 -5.40 6.17
CA HIS A 48 -7.18 -5.49 4.91
C HIS A 48 -6.67 -6.63 4.01
N ARG A 49 -5.34 -6.80 3.95
CA ARG A 49 -4.62 -7.84 3.18
C ARG A 49 -4.73 -7.81 1.65
N ASP A 50 -5.63 -7.01 1.08
CA ASP A 50 -5.74 -6.81 -0.38
C ASP A 50 -5.86 -5.33 -0.79
N LEU A 51 -5.01 -4.47 -0.23
CA LEU A 51 -4.93 -3.07 -0.65
C LEU A 51 -4.30 -2.98 -2.05
N LYS A 52 -5.04 -2.41 -2.99
CA LYS A 52 -4.62 -2.24 -4.39
C LYS A 52 -5.47 -1.18 -5.09
N ALA A 53 -5.01 -0.70 -6.25
CA ALA A 53 -5.70 0.35 -6.99
C ALA A 53 -7.12 -0.06 -7.44
N GLU A 54 -7.36 -1.36 -7.67
CA GLU A 54 -8.66 -1.91 -8.05
C GLU A 54 -9.70 -1.71 -6.94
N ASN A 55 -9.26 -1.75 -5.69
CA ASN A 55 -10.10 -1.65 -4.49
C ASN A 55 -10.29 -0.20 -4.02
N LEU A 56 -9.91 0.78 -4.84
CA LEU A 56 -10.12 2.20 -4.57
C LEU A 56 -11.14 2.78 -5.53
N LEU A 57 -12.23 3.30 -4.98
CA LEU A 57 -13.34 3.86 -5.74
C LEU A 57 -13.45 5.36 -5.49
N LEU A 58 -13.70 6.13 -6.54
CA LEU A 58 -13.97 7.56 -6.43
C LEU A 58 -15.46 7.78 -6.17
N GLY A 59 -15.79 8.29 -4.99
CA GLY A 59 -17.15 8.67 -4.61
C GLY A 59 -17.62 9.94 -5.33
N ALA A 60 -18.95 10.13 -5.41
CA ALA A 60 -19.56 11.33 -5.98
C ALA A 60 -19.26 12.60 -5.14
N ASP A 61 -18.88 12.41 -3.87
CA ASP A 61 -18.38 13.43 -2.95
C ASP A 61 -16.92 13.86 -3.24
N GLY A 62 -16.26 13.20 -4.20
CA GLY A 62 -14.89 13.50 -4.61
C GLY A 62 -13.81 12.82 -3.75
N PHE A 63 -14.19 11.98 -2.79
CA PHE A 63 -13.24 11.25 -1.94
C PHE A 63 -12.95 9.85 -2.48
N TRP A 64 -11.72 9.38 -2.25
CA TRP A 64 -11.34 8.00 -2.54
C TRP A 64 -11.73 7.08 -1.39
N LYS A 65 -12.38 5.96 -1.72
CA LYS A 65 -12.96 5.05 -0.75
C LYS A 65 -12.42 3.64 -0.99
N LEU A 66 -11.96 3.02 0.09
CA LEU A 66 -11.54 1.63 0.09
C LEU A 66 -12.77 0.73 0.03
N CYS A 67 -12.73 -0.29 -0.82
CA CYS A 67 -13.75 -1.33 -0.92
C CYS A 67 -13.13 -2.73 -0.88
N ASP A 68 -13.99 -3.75 -0.94
CA ASP A 68 -13.62 -5.17 -0.92
C ASP A 68 -12.92 -5.65 0.37
N PHE A 69 -13.72 -5.91 1.39
CA PHE A 69 -13.29 -6.43 2.68
C PHE A 69 -13.33 -7.97 2.73
N GLY A 70 -13.30 -8.66 1.59
CA GLY A 70 -13.37 -10.13 1.53
C GLY A 70 -12.14 -10.84 2.10
N SER A 71 -11.00 -10.13 2.19
CA SER A 71 -9.70 -10.67 2.59
C SER A 71 -9.26 -10.26 4.01
N ILE A 72 -10.13 -9.56 4.74
CA ILE A 72 -9.76 -9.00 6.04
C ILE A 72 -9.40 -10.10 7.05
N SER A 73 -8.52 -9.77 8.00
CA SER A 73 -8.15 -10.66 9.08
C SER A 73 -7.77 -9.90 10.34
N THR A 74 -8.14 -10.45 11.48
CA THR A 74 -7.66 -10.04 12.82
C THR A 74 -6.70 -11.07 13.41
N ASN A 75 -6.35 -12.12 12.66
CA ASN A 75 -5.48 -13.20 13.11
C ASN A 75 -4.02 -12.77 12.98
N HIS A 76 -3.53 -12.03 13.96
CA HIS A 76 -2.15 -11.56 13.99
C HIS A 76 -1.28 -12.59 14.70
N LYS A 77 -0.54 -13.38 13.93
CA LYS A 77 0.31 -14.42 14.50
C LYS A 77 1.51 -14.78 13.62
N ARG A 78 2.49 -15.38 14.29
CA ARG A 78 3.57 -16.14 13.67
C ARG A 78 3.11 -17.58 13.45
N PHE A 79 3.32 -18.12 12.26
CA PHE A 79 2.98 -19.51 11.94
C PHE A 79 4.22 -20.38 12.20
N GLU A 80 4.15 -21.27 13.20
CA GLU A 80 5.33 -22.06 13.60
C GLU A 80 5.31 -23.50 13.11
N ARG A 81 4.10 -24.06 12.89
CA ARG A 81 3.88 -25.45 12.49
C ARG A 81 3.73 -25.56 10.97
N PRO A 82 4.34 -26.55 10.30
CA PRO A 82 4.24 -26.75 8.86
C PRO A 82 2.81 -26.81 8.31
N GLU A 83 1.91 -27.49 9.02
CA GLU A 83 0.49 -27.60 8.63
C GLU A 83 -0.21 -26.23 8.65
N GLU A 84 0.01 -25.44 9.69
CA GLU A 84 -0.55 -24.09 9.79
C GLU A 84 0.02 -23.14 8.72
N MET A 85 1.31 -23.27 8.42
CA MET A 85 1.95 -22.52 7.33
C MET A 85 1.34 -22.87 5.98
N GLY A 86 1.14 -24.16 5.68
CA GLY A 86 0.52 -24.59 4.41
C GLY A 86 -0.89 -24.03 4.21
N ILE A 87 -1.71 -24.06 5.26
CA ILE A 87 -3.08 -23.48 5.22
C ILE A 87 -3.02 -21.98 4.97
N GLU A 88 -2.11 -21.26 5.65
CA GLU A 88 -1.99 -19.81 5.47
C GLU A 88 -1.42 -19.43 4.10
N GLU A 89 -0.45 -20.20 3.57
CA GLU A 89 0.05 -19.99 2.20
C GLU A 89 -1.08 -20.10 1.17
N ASP A 90 -1.97 -21.09 1.30
CA ASP A 90 -3.13 -21.25 0.42
C ASP A 90 -4.12 -20.08 0.57
N ASN A 91 -4.37 -19.61 1.79
CA ASN A 91 -5.19 -18.43 2.05
C ASN A 91 -4.58 -17.17 1.41
N ILE A 92 -3.28 -16.92 1.61
CA ILE A 92 -2.56 -15.80 1.03
C ILE A 92 -2.64 -15.86 -0.50
N ARG A 93 -2.39 -17.03 -1.09
CA ARG A 93 -2.47 -17.23 -2.55
C ARG A 93 -3.86 -16.92 -3.10
N LYS A 94 -4.92 -17.28 -2.36
CA LYS A 94 -6.31 -17.12 -2.78
C LYS A 94 -6.85 -15.70 -2.60
N TYR A 95 -6.50 -15.02 -1.51
CA TYR A 95 -7.17 -13.79 -1.08
C TYR A 95 -6.33 -12.52 -1.20
N THR A 96 -5.05 -12.61 -1.58
CA THR A 96 -4.18 -11.43 -1.70
C THR A 96 -3.59 -11.31 -3.10
N THR A 97 -3.28 -10.09 -3.52
CA THR A 97 -2.70 -9.82 -4.85
C THR A 97 -1.16 -9.89 -4.83
N PRO A 98 -0.50 -10.77 -5.63
CA PRO A 98 0.95 -11.01 -5.56
C PRO A 98 1.84 -9.76 -5.57
N ALA A 99 1.52 -8.78 -6.41
CA ALA A 99 2.30 -7.54 -6.56
C ALA A 99 2.27 -6.60 -5.35
N TYR A 100 1.37 -6.83 -4.38
CA TYR A 100 1.20 -6.04 -3.16
C TYR A 100 1.51 -6.83 -1.88
N ARG A 101 1.82 -8.13 -2.00
CA ARG A 101 2.12 -8.99 -0.84
C ARG A 101 3.42 -8.55 -0.17
N ALA A 102 3.34 -8.40 1.14
CA ALA A 102 4.49 -8.14 2.00
C ALA A 102 5.42 -9.37 2.09
N ARG A 103 6.65 -9.15 2.55
CA ARG A 103 7.68 -10.18 2.62
C ARG A 103 7.25 -11.38 3.47
N GLU A 104 6.70 -11.10 4.64
CA GLU A 104 6.18 -12.07 5.60
C GLU A 104 4.99 -12.87 5.08
N MET A 105 4.35 -12.45 3.98
CA MET A 105 3.32 -13.23 3.27
C MET A 105 3.90 -14.08 2.13
N TRP A 106 5.09 -13.74 1.63
CA TRP A 106 5.77 -14.49 0.56
C TRP A 106 6.57 -15.69 1.07
N ASP A 107 7.04 -15.62 2.31
CA ASP A 107 7.87 -16.65 2.88
C ASP A 107 7.65 -16.77 4.40
N LEU A 108 6.77 -17.70 4.77
CA LEU A 108 6.44 -17.97 6.17
C LEU A 108 7.62 -18.58 6.94
N PHE A 109 8.67 -19.06 6.27
CA PHE A 109 9.84 -19.64 6.93
C PHE A 109 10.73 -18.60 7.62
N TYR A 110 10.57 -17.31 7.31
CA TYR A 110 11.15 -16.22 8.11
C TYR A 110 10.53 -16.14 9.51
N ARG A 111 9.39 -16.81 9.74
CA ARG A 111 8.67 -16.84 11.01
C ARG A 111 8.37 -15.44 11.52
N GLU A 112 7.98 -14.56 10.62
CA GLU A 112 7.53 -13.22 10.99
C GLU A 112 6.04 -13.22 11.34
N VAL A 113 5.62 -12.22 12.10
CA VAL A 113 4.21 -12.07 12.45
C VAL A 113 3.50 -11.44 11.27
N ILE A 114 2.52 -12.15 10.70
CA ILE A 114 1.59 -11.53 9.77
C ILE A 114 0.59 -10.73 10.60
N SER A 115 0.67 -9.41 10.49
CA SER A 115 -0.16 -8.45 11.23
C SER A 115 -0.77 -7.43 10.28
N GLU A 116 -1.37 -6.36 10.81
CA GLU A 116 -1.83 -5.21 10.04
C GLU A 116 -0.69 -4.46 9.31
N LYS A 117 0.58 -4.69 9.67
CA LYS A 117 1.76 -4.12 8.98
C LYS A 117 1.86 -4.51 7.51
N VAL A 118 1.24 -5.62 7.09
CA VAL A 118 1.15 -6.02 5.67
C VAL A 118 0.45 -4.97 4.82
N ASP A 119 -0.48 -4.22 5.42
CA ASP A 119 -1.19 -3.14 4.73
C ASP A 119 -0.28 -1.92 4.53
N ILE A 120 0.70 -1.68 5.41
CA ILE A 120 1.67 -0.58 5.25
C ILE A 120 2.59 -0.85 4.07
N TRP A 121 3.06 -2.08 3.92
CA TRP A 121 3.79 -2.51 2.72
C TRP A 121 2.94 -2.33 1.46
N ALA A 122 1.68 -2.78 1.50
CA ALA A 122 0.77 -2.65 0.37
C ALA A 122 0.47 -1.18 0.03
N LEU A 123 0.40 -0.29 1.03
CA LEU A 123 0.34 1.17 0.83
C LEU A 123 1.58 1.71 0.11
N GLY A 124 2.78 1.23 0.43
CA GLY A 124 4.01 1.54 -0.32
C GLY A 124 3.92 1.14 -1.79
N CYS A 125 3.46 -0.08 -2.07
CA CYS A 125 3.22 -0.57 -3.44
C CYS A 125 2.16 0.26 -4.17
N LEU A 126 1.08 0.63 -3.47
CA LEU A 126 0.00 1.43 -4.00
C LEU A 126 0.44 2.87 -4.31
N LEU A 127 1.20 3.50 -3.42
CA LEU A 127 1.76 4.83 -3.67
C LEU A 127 2.65 4.81 -4.91
N TYR A 128 3.54 3.81 -5.02
CA TYR A 128 4.33 3.60 -6.23
C TYR A 128 3.43 3.41 -7.47
N ARG A 129 2.34 2.64 -7.37
CA ARG A 129 1.39 2.42 -8.47
C ARG A 129 0.69 3.70 -8.91
N ILE A 130 0.26 4.53 -7.97
CA ILE A 130 -0.33 5.86 -8.25
C ILE A 130 0.70 6.76 -8.91
N TYR A 131 1.96 6.69 -8.46
CA TYR A 131 3.02 7.59 -8.92
C TYR A 131 3.51 7.25 -10.33
N TYR A 132 3.87 5.99 -10.56
CA TYR A 132 4.56 5.56 -11.78
C TYR A 132 3.66 4.89 -12.80
N PHE A 133 2.40 4.63 -12.44
CA PHE A 133 1.50 3.78 -13.21
C PHE A 133 2.09 2.41 -13.53
N LYS A 134 2.95 1.91 -12.63
CA LYS A 134 3.62 0.61 -12.71
C LYS A 134 3.57 -0.09 -11.36
N TYR A 135 3.77 -1.40 -11.33
CA TYR A 135 3.99 -2.11 -10.07
C TYR A 135 5.43 -1.89 -9.60
N ALA A 136 5.61 -1.74 -8.29
CA ALA A 136 6.95 -1.63 -7.67
C ALA A 136 7.73 -2.93 -7.86
N PHE A 137 7.03 -4.05 -7.72
CA PHE A 137 7.56 -5.39 -7.84
C PHE A 137 6.82 -6.14 -8.94
N ASP A 138 7.56 -6.97 -9.66
CA ASP A 138 6.95 -8.03 -10.43
C ASP A 138 6.50 -9.11 -9.43
N GLY A 139 5.19 -9.31 -9.32
CA GLY A 139 4.57 -10.18 -8.33
C GLY A 139 4.95 -11.66 -8.43
N GLU A 140 5.79 -12.04 -9.39
CA GLU A 140 6.35 -13.39 -9.52
C GLU A 140 7.82 -13.47 -9.06
N LEU A 141 8.50 -12.33 -8.89
CA LEU A 141 9.92 -12.27 -8.54
C LEU A 141 10.13 -12.18 -7.03
N LYS A 142 9.97 -13.32 -6.34
CA LYS A 142 10.13 -13.46 -4.87
C LYS A 142 11.35 -12.72 -4.32
N LEU A 143 12.52 -12.83 -4.96
CA LEU A 143 13.77 -12.21 -4.49
C LEU A 143 13.75 -10.67 -4.52
N GLN A 144 12.97 -10.03 -5.40
CA GLN A 144 12.83 -8.57 -5.38
C GLN A 144 12.09 -8.12 -4.13
N ILE A 145 11.02 -8.83 -3.79
CA ILE A 145 10.17 -8.53 -2.64
C ILE A 145 10.92 -8.82 -1.33
N LEU A 146 11.58 -9.98 -1.23
CA LEU A 146 12.34 -10.34 -0.03
C LEU A 146 13.45 -9.35 0.33
N ASN A 147 14.03 -8.69 -0.68
CA ASN A 147 15.13 -7.73 -0.49
C ASN A 147 14.69 -6.27 -0.57
N GLY A 148 13.38 -5.97 -0.73
CA GLY A 148 12.90 -4.61 -0.96
C GLY A 148 13.49 -3.94 -2.22
N ASN A 149 13.88 -4.73 -3.21
CA ASN A 149 14.62 -4.26 -4.38
C ASN A 149 13.67 -3.93 -5.53
N TYR A 150 13.24 -2.68 -5.61
CA TYR A 150 12.47 -2.11 -6.72
C TYR A 150 13.26 -1.02 -7.45
N ARG A 151 12.89 -0.74 -8.70
CA ARG A 151 13.55 0.29 -9.52
C ARG A 151 12.68 1.54 -9.60
N ILE A 152 13.28 2.70 -9.41
CA ILE A 152 12.62 3.99 -9.66
C ILE A 152 12.76 4.34 -11.16
N PRO A 153 11.66 4.50 -11.91
CA PRO A 153 11.71 4.90 -13.31
C PRO A 153 12.30 6.31 -13.49
N ALA A 154 12.89 6.58 -14.66
CA ALA A 154 13.46 7.90 -14.97
C ALA A 154 12.41 9.01 -15.10
N LEU A 155 11.17 8.63 -15.42
CA LEU A 155 10.02 9.51 -15.51
C LEU A 155 8.80 8.83 -14.89
N PRO A 156 7.88 9.61 -14.32
CA PRO A 156 7.97 11.05 -14.01
C PRO A 156 9.03 11.40 -12.95
N LYS A 157 9.60 12.60 -13.04
CA LYS A 157 10.47 13.20 -12.01
C LYS A 157 9.62 14.01 -11.07
N TYR A 158 9.89 13.85 -9.79
CA TYR A 158 8.85 13.94 -8.79
C TYR A 158 9.49 14.14 -7.42
N SER A 159 8.76 14.69 -6.45
CA SER A 159 9.36 15.16 -5.20
C SER A 159 10.06 14.06 -4.41
N THR A 160 11.23 14.39 -3.86
CA THR A 160 12.00 13.51 -2.97
C THR A 160 11.17 13.03 -1.79
N ALA A 161 10.28 13.90 -1.29
CA ALA A 161 9.37 13.60 -0.20
C ALA A 161 8.47 12.37 -0.44
N ILE A 162 7.88 12.23 -1.65
CA ILE A 162 7.06 11.05 -1.98
C ILE A 162 7.93 9.80 -2.15
N LEU A 163 9.14 9.96 -2.71
CA LEU A 163 10.07 8.83 -2.85
C LEU A 163 10.55 8.30 -1.50
N ASP A 164 10.82 9.18 -0.55
CA ASP A 164 11.24 8.79 0.79
C ASP A 164 10.11 8.09 1.53
N LEU A 165 8.86 8.57 1.38
CA LEU A 165 7.70 7.85 1.92
C LEU A 165 7.51 6.45 1.32
N ILE A 166 7.74 6.28 0.01
CA ILE A 166 7.72 4.94 -0.62
C ILE A 166 8.82 4.05 -0.01
N LYS A 167 10.04 4.58 0.19
CA LYS A 167 11.14 3.82 0.79
C LYS A 167 10.82 3.41 2.22
N ASP A 168 10.28 4.31 3.02
CA ASP A 168 9.93 4.05 4.43
C ASP A 168 8.86 2.96 4.56
N MET A 169 7.90 2.88 3.64
CA MET A 169 6.90 1.80 3.64
C MET A 169 7.38 0.47 3.02
N LEU A 170 8.33 0.52 2.09
CA LEU A 170 8.88 -0.65 1.39
C LEU A 170 10.21 -1.12 2.00
N GLN A 171 10.32 -1.07 3.33
CA GLN A 171 11.48 -1.55 4.06
C GLN A 171 11.47 -3.07 4.17
N ALA A 172 12.65 -3.67 4.05
CA ALA A 172 12.80 -5.13 4.09
C ALA A 172 12.60 -5.73 5.49
N SER A 173 12.72 -4.94 6.57
CA SER A 173 12.58 -5.38 7.95
C SER A 173 11.27 -4.88 8.54
N LEU A 174 10.52 -5.75 9.22
CA LEU A 174 9.25 -5.38 9.87
C LEU A 174 9.41 -4.31 10.97
N ASP A 175 10.55 -4.31 11.65
CA ASP A 175 10.84 -3.34 12.71
C ASP A 175 11.08 -1.94 12.14
N ASP A 176 11.50 -1.85 10.88
CA ASP A 176 11.77 -0.60 10.17
C ASP A 176 10.53 -0.08 9.42
N ILE A 177 9.49 -0.92 9.25
CA ILE A 177 8.22 -0.50 8.63
C ILE A 177 7.41 0.32 9.64
N PRO A 178 7.01 1.56 9.30
CA PRO A 178 6.21 2.39 10.20
C PRO A 178 4.84 1.75 10.49
N ASP A 179 4.24 2.06 11.63
CA ASP A 179 2.81 1.85 11.82
C ASP A 179 1.98 2.88 11.02
N ILE A 180 0.66 2.69 10.96
CA ILE A 180 -0.21 3.59 10.19
C ILE A 180 -0.22 5.03 10.73
N THR A 181 0.00 5.24 12.03
CA THR A 181 0.08 6.57 12.63
C THR A 181 1.36 7.27 12.19
N GLN A 182 2.48 6.55 12.18
CA GLN A 182 3.76 7.01 11.67
C GLN A 182 3.70 7.27 10.17
N ALA A 183 3.17 6.35 9.37
CA ALA A 183 3.00 6.51 7.92
C ALA A 183 2.11 7.71 7.58
N ARG A 184 1.06 7.95 8.35
CA ARG A 184 0.20 9.14 8.22
C ARG A 184 0.92 10.42 8.64
N ALA A 185 1.70 10.41 9.72
CA ALA A 185 2.49 11.57 10.13
C ALA A 185 3.55 11.94 9.07
N LEU A 186 4.10 10.94 8.37
CA LEU A 186 4.99 11.16 7.23
C LEU A 186 4.27 11.80 6.03
N LEU A 187 2.94 11.70 5.93
CA LEU A 187 2.15 12.43 4.92
C LEU A 187 1.88 13.90 5.27
N ASP A 188 1.91 14.25 6.56
CA ASP A 188 1.64 15.63 6.97
C ASP A 188 2.74 16.58 6.47
N TRP A 189 4.00 16.15 6.44
CA TRP A 189 5.12 16.99 5.98
C TRP A 189 5.08 17.35 4.48
N PRO A 190 4.85 16.40 3.54
CA PRO A 190 4.57 16.72 2.13
C PRO A 190 3.35 17.63 1.96
N PHE A 191 2.27 17.40 2.70
CA PHE A 191 1.05 18.22 2.60
C PHE A 191 1.28 19.65 3.09
N ILE A 192 1.97 19.80 4.22
CA ILE A 192 2.33 21.09 4.83
C ILE A 192 3.32 21.84 3.91
N SER A 193 4.37 21.18 3.42
CA SER A 193 5.36 21.82 2.55
C SER A 193 4.79 22.29 1.21
N MET A 194 3.84 21.54 0.62
CA MET A 194 3.12 21.96 -0.58
C MET A 194 2.12 23.10 -0.32
N ASN A 195 1.45 23.12 0.84
CA ASN A 195 0.53 24.21 1.19
C ASN A 195 1.26 25.52 1.53
N ILE A 196 2.51 25.47 1.99
CA ILE A 196 3.34 26.64 2.30
C ILE A 196 4.17 27.08 1.06
N GLY A 197 4.13 26.34 -0.05
CA GLY A 197 4.89 26.66 -1.26
C GLY A 197 6.40 26.49 -1.10
N MET A 198 6.85 25.68 -0.13
CA MET A 198 8.27 25.51 0.19
C MET A 198 9.00 24.48 -0.69
N VAL A 199 8.33 23.88 -1.68
CA VAL A 199 9.02 23.03 -2.66
C VAL A 199 9.78 23.93 -3.63
N SER A 200 10.96 24.38 -3.20
CA SER A 200 11.97 25.02 -4.03
C SER A 200 13.23 24.15 -4.01
N CYS A 201 13.64 23.76 -5.22
CA CYS A 201 14.87 23.09 -5.64
C CYS A 201 14.90 21.55 -5.60
#